data_AF-A0A7Z9P0F8-F1
#
_entry.id   AF-A0A7Z9P0F8-F1
#
_cell.length_a   1.000
_cell.length_b   1.000
_cell.length_c   1.000
_cell.angle_alpha   90.00
_cell.angle_beta   90.00
_cell.angle_gamma   90.00
#
_symmetry.space_group_name_H-M   'P 1'
#
loop_
_entity.id
_entity.type
_entity.pdbx_description
1 polymer ?
#
loop_
_entity_poly.entity_id
_entity_poly.type
_entity_poly.pdbx_seq_one_letter_code
_entity_poly.pdbx_strand_id
1 'polypeptide(L)'
;MSHAHEQPHLDNDHEDPDGWATWAIGIGGSFLLVATVAIACGIYYRAATTEAFGKSVNIRYEQRDMVRDAQRAVLLEAAHWVSHQDPNTGEEVNRLVLPINDAMNIIVGNEN
;
A
#
# COMPACT_ATOMS: atom_id res chain seq x y z
N MET A 1 55.69 -65.38 -25.04
CA MET A 1 54.30 -65.90 -25.12
C MET A 1 53.47 -65.07 -24.16
N SER A 2 52.60 -64.21 -24.69
CA SER A 2 51.72 -63.33 -23.92
C SER A 2 50.53 -64.14 -23.40
N HIS A 3 50.44 -64.34 -22.09
CA HIS A 3 49.18 -64.78 -21.50
C HIS A 3 48.29 -63.54 -21.37
N ALA A 4 47.30 -63.45 -22.25
CA ALA A 4 46.24 -62.46 -22.14
C ALA A 4 45.42 -62.77 -20.88
N HIS A 5 45.24 -61.76 -20.04
CA HIS A 5 44.27 -61.80 -18.96
C HIS A 5 42.87 -61.63 -19.56
N GLU A 6 42.27 -62.71 -20.04
CA GLU A 6 40.82 -62.77 -20.21
C GLU A 6 40.20 -62.96 -18.81
N GLN A 7 39.83 -61.84 -18.20
CA GLN A 7 38.85 -61.86 -17.12
C GLN A 7 37.53 -62.35 -17.72
N PRO A 8 36.84 -63.32 -17.09
CA PRO A 8 35.51 -63.71 -17.54
C PRO A 8 34.61 -62.48 -17.41
N HIS A 9 33.99 -62.10 -18.52
CA HIS A 9 32.99 -61.05 -18.55
C HIS A 9 31.89 -61.47 -17.57
N LEU A 10 31.86 -60.84 -16.40
CA LEU A 10 30.75 -60.96 -15.48
C LEU A 10 29.57 -60.29 -16.19
N ASP A 11 28.72 -61.08 -16.85
CA ASP A 11 27.43 -60.68 -17.43
C ASP A 11 26.41 -60.21 -16.37
N ASN A 12 26.91 -59.71 -15.23
CA ASN A 12 26.15 -59.33 -14.06
C ASN A 12 26.59 -57.95 -13.54
N ASP A 13 26.97 -57.05 -14.45
CA ASP A 13 27.03 -55.60 -14.23
C ASP A 13 25.61 -55.03 -14.07
N HIS A 14 24.85 -55.60 -13.15
CA HIS A 14 23.65 -55.02 -12.57
C HIS A 14 24.07 -54.21 -11.33
N GLU A 15 25.10 -53.38 -11.49
CA GLU A 15 25.44 -52.37 -10.49
C GLU A 15 24.32 -51.31 -10.51
N ASP A 16 23.64 -51.23 -9.38
CA ASP A 16 22.59 -50.29 -8.98
C ASP A 16 21.13 -50.61 -9.39
N PRO A 17 20.46 -51.50 -8.64
CA PRO A 17 19.01 -51.44 -8.49
C PRO A 17 18.65 -50.19 -7.68
N ASP A 18 18.49 -49.04 -8.36
CA ASP A 18 17.57 -47.93 -8.04
C ASP A 18 18.02 -46.57 -8.63
N GLY A 19 18.48 -46.54 -9.88
CA GLY A 19 18.71 -45.27 -10.59
C GLY A 19 17.46 -44.36 -10.61
N TRP A 20 16.26 -44.95 -10.57
CA TRP A 20 15.00 -44.23 -10.52
C TRP A 20 14.84 -43.36 -9.25
N ALA A 21 15.40 -43.78 -8.11
CA ALA A 21 15.28 -43.04 -6.86
C ALA A 21 16.06 -41.72 -6.92
N THR A 22 17.25 -41.73 -7.53
CA THR A 22 18.06 -40.53 -7.75
C THR A 22 17.34 -39.51 -8.66
N TRP A 23 16.72 -39.98 -9.73
CA TRP A 23 15.91 -39.13 -10.61
C TRP A 23 14.66 -38.58 -9.92
N ALA A 24 13.97 -39.40 -9.13
CA ALA A 24 12.79 -38.98 -8.37
C ALA A 24 13.12 -37.91 -7.33
N ILE A 25 14.24 -38.06 -6.61
CA ILE A 25 14.72 -37.07 -5.64
C ILE A 25 15.11 -35.77 -6.35
N GLY A 26 15.82 -35.85 -7.48
CA GLY A 26 16.23 -34.67 -8.25
C GLY A 26 15.04 -33.88 -8.80
N ILE A 27 14.08 -34.57 -9.43
CA ILE A 27 12.88 -33.94 -9.99
C ILE A 27 11.98 -33.41 -8.87
N GLY A 28 11.71 -34.22 -7.84
CA GLY A 28 10.88 -33.83 -6.70
C GLY A 28 11.44 -32.65 -5.93
N GLY A 29 12.76 -32.64 -5.68
CA GLY A 29 13.46 -31.52 -5.05
C GLY A 29 13.38 -30.23 -5.87
N SER A 30 13.52 -30.33 -7.20
CA SER A 30 13.38 -29.19 -8.10
C SER A 30 11.98 -28.57 -8.05
N PHE A 31 10.94 -29.41 -8.07
CA PHE A 31 9.55 -28.94 -7.93
C PHE A 31 9.29 -28.29 -6.57
N LEU A 32 9.81 -28.86 -5.48
CA LEU A 32 9.69 -28.27 -4.15
C LEU A 32 10.35 -26.90 -4.07
N LEU A 33 11.53 -26.73 -4.67
CA LEU A 33 12.25 -25.47 -4.66
C LEU A 33 11.46 -24.40 -5.43
N VAL A 34 10.99 -24.73 -6.64
CA VAL A 34 10.15 -23.84 -7.45
C VAL A 34 8.86 -23.47 -6.72
N ALA A 35 8.16 -24.44 -6.13
CA ALA A 35 6.93 -24.20 -5.38
C ALA A 35 7.18 -23.28 -4.17
N THR A 36 8.27 -23.51 -3.43
CA THR A 36 8.64 -22.68 -2.27
C THR A 36 8.92 -21.24 -2.68
N VAL A 37 9.69 -21.03 -3.75
CA VAL A 37 9.98 -19.69 -4.28
C VAL A 37 8.70 -19.01 -4.78
N ALA A 38 7.84 -19.74 -5.50
CA ALA A 38 6.59 -19.18 -6.00
C ALA A 38 5.64 -18.76 -4.86
N ILE A 39 5.52 -19.58 -3.81
CA ILE A 39 4.71 -19.25 -2.63
C ILE A 39 5.30 -18.03 -1.91
N ALA A 40 6.62 -18.01 -1.68
CA ALA A 40 7.29 -16.88 -1.03
C ALA A 40 7.09 -15.58 -1.81
N CYS A 41 7.29 -15.61 -3.13
CA CYS A 41 7.02 -14.48 -4.03
C CYS A 41 5.56 -14.06 -3.97
N GLY A 42 4.61 -15.02 -4.00
CA GLY A 42 3.18 -14.73 -3.94
C GLY A 42 2.78 -14.02 -2.64
N ILE A 43 3.31 -14.47 -1.49
CA ILE A 43 3.09 -13.83 -0.19
C ILE A 43 3.69 -12.43 -0.18
N TYR A 44 4.94 -12.29 -0.64
CA TYR A 44 5.64 -11.00 -0.69
C TYR A 44 4.91 -9.98 -1.56
N TYR A 45 4.53 -10.33 -2.79
CA TYR A 45 3.82 -9.41 -3.68
C TYR A 45 2.43 -9.05 -3.16
N ARG A 46 1.71 -9.99 -2.51
CA ARG A 46 0.44 -9.66 -1.85
C ARG A 46 0.62 -8.68 -0.70
N ALA A 47 1.65 -8.88 0.13
CA ALA A 47 1.96 -7.96 1.23
C ALA A 47 2.34 -6.57 0.69
N ALA A 48 3.29 -6.51 -0.25
CA ALA A 48 3.78 -5.27 -0.83
C ALA A 48 2.67 -4.47 -1.54
N THR A 49 1.78 -5.14 -2.28
CA THR A 49 0.67 -4.46 -2.97
C THR A 49 -0.41 -3.97 -2.01
N THR A 50 -0.67 -4.72 -0.93
CA THR A 50 -1.63 -4.32 0.10
C THR A 50 -1.12 -3.11 0.90
N GLU A 51 0.16 -3.12 1.26
CA GLU A 51 0.80 -1.99 1.95
C GLU A 51 0.87 -0.76 1.05
N ALA A 52 1.25 -0.93 -0.21
CA ALA A 52 1.27 0.17 -1.19
C ALA A 52 -0.13 0.77 -1.40
N PHE A 53 -1.17 -0.06 -1.49
CA PHE A 53 -2.55 0.40 -1.60
C PHE A 53 -2.97 1.19 -0.35
N GLY A 54 -2.75 0.63 0.85
CA GLY A 54 -3.06 1.29 2.12
C GLY A 54 -2.38 2.66 2.28
N LYS A 55 -1.09 2.75 1.94
CA LYS A 55 -0.35 4.02 2.00
C LYS A 55 -0.88 5.04 0.99
N SER A 56 -1.20 4.62 -0.23
CA SER A 56 -1.76 5.52 -1.25
C SER A 56 -3.14 6.08 -0.86
N VAL A 57 -3.95 5.26 -0.19
CA VAL A 57 -5.26 5.66 0.33
C VAL A 57 -5.09 6.67 1.47
N ASN A 58 -4.16 6.44 2.41
CA ASN A 58 -3.91 7.35 3.53
C ASN A 58 -3.43 8.73 3.06
N ILE A 59 -2.48 8.78 2.11
CA ILE A 59 -1.98 10.05 1.52
C ILE A 59 -3.11 10.85 0.88
N ARG A 60 -4.05 10.19 0.17
CA ARG A 60 -5.20 10.87 -0.44
C ARG A 60 -6.14 11.48 0.60
N TYR A 61 -6.36 10.80 1.72
CA TYR A 61 -7.17 11.35 2.80
C TYR A 61 -6.48 12.53 3.48
N GLU A 62 -5.18 12.41 3.76
CA GLU A 62 -4.39 13.50 4.35
C GLU A 62 -4.38 14.75 3.44
N GLN A 63 -4.15 14.57 2.14
CA GLN A 63 -4.23 15.67 1.17
C GLN A 63 -5.63 16.29 1.11
N ARG A 64 -6.68 15.47 1.15
CA ARG A 64 -8.06 15.96 1.13
C ARG A 64 -8.38 16.78 2.40
N ASP A 65 -7.91 16.33 3.55
CA ASP A 65 -8.15 17.00 4.81
C ASP A 65 -7.35 18.31 4.88
N MET A 66 -6.10 18.34 4.41
CA MET A 66 -5.32 19.58 4.25
C MET A 66 -6.01 20.59 3.32
N VAL A 67 -6.57 20.14 2.19
CA VAL A 67 -7.32 21.03 1.27
C VAL A 67 -8.59 21.55 1.93
N ARG A 68 -9.31 20.70 2.68
CA ARG A 68 -10.53 21.10 3.40
C ARG A 68 -10.23 22.09 4.51
N ASP A 69 -9.14 21.90 5.25
CA ASP A 69 -8.68 22.83 6.27
C ASP A 69 -8.20 24.15 5.67
N ALA A 70 -7.48 24.11 4.54
CA ALA A 70 -7.10 25.31 3.80
C ALA A 70 -8.33 26.08 3.28
N GLN A 71 -9.32 25.38 2.73
CA GLN A 71 -10.59 25.99 2.30
C GLN A 71 -11.36 26.59 3.49
N ARG A 72 -11.36 25.91 4.63
CA ARG A 72 -11.99 26.42 5.86
C ARG A 72 -11.27 27.66 6.38
N ALA A 73 -9.94 27.70 6.32
CA ALA A 73 -9.16 28.87 6.69
C ALA A 73 -9.46 30.06 5.77
N VAL A 74 -9.54 29.84 4.45
CA VAL A 74 -9.94 30.89 3.49
C VAL A 74 -11.36 31.40 3.74
N LEU A 75 -12.30 30.52 4.09
CA LEU A 75 -13.66 30.93 4.45
C LEU A 75 -13.69 31.78 5.73
N LEU A 76 -12.78 31.52 6.69
CA LEU A 76 -12.65 32.35 7.89
C LEU A 76 -11.96 33.69 7.61
N GLU A 77 -11.13 33.77 6.57
CA GLU A 77 -10.49 35.02 6.12
C GLU A 77 -11.43 35.91 5.29
N ALA A 78 -12.53 35.38 4.77
CA ALA A 78 -13.51 36.14 3.98
C ALA A 78 -14.77 36.49 4.79
N ALA A 79 -15.39 37.62 4.45
CA ALA A 79 -16.70 38.01 4.98
C ALA A 79 -17.76 36.95 4.63
N HIS A 80 -18.41 36.37 5.64
CA HIS A 80 -19.43 35.34 5.43
C HIS A 80 -20.58 35.43 6.46
N TRP A 81 -21.76 34.96 6.06
CA TRP A 81 -22.93 34.86 6.92
C TRP A 81 -22.92 33.56 7.72
N VAL A 82 -23.15 33.66 9.02
CA VAL A 82 -23.32 32.52 9.93
C VAL A 82 -24.74 32.57 10.48
N SER A 83 -25.52 31.51 10.27
CA SER A 83 -26.81 31.35 10.94
C SER A 83 -26.63 30.55 12.23
N HIS A 84 -27.22 31.03 13.30
CA HIS A 84 -27.26 30.34 14.58
C HIS A 84 -28.69 30.36 15.11
N GLN A 85 -29.15 29.22 15.62
CA GLN A 85 -30.46 29.12 16.23
C GLN A 85 -30.40 29.66 17.65
N ASP A 86 -31.19 30.67 17.99
CA ASP A 86 -31.20 31.22 19.34
C ASP A 86 -31.83 30.19 20.31
N PRO A 87 -31.09 29.71 21.32
CA PRO A 87 -31.59 28.69 22.24
C PRO A 87 -32.77 29.16 23.11
N ASN A 88 -33.05 30.47 23.18
CA ASN A 88 -34.12 31.02 24.00
C ASN A 88 -35.42 31.27 23.22
N THR A 89 -35.32 31.60 21.93
CA THR A 89 -36.48 31.95 21.10
C THR A 89 -36.76 30.92 19.99
N GLY A 90 -35.78 30.06 19.68
CA GLY A 90 -35.88 29.07 18.60
C GLY A 90 -35.78 29.65 17.19
N GLU A 91 -35.65 30.98 17.06
CA GLU A 91 -35.54 31.68 15.79
C GLU A 91 -34.13 31.56 15.21
N GLU A 92 -34.04 31.55 13.88
CA GLU A 92 -32.77 31.57 13.15
C GLU A 92 -32.25 33.01 13.08
N VAL A 93 -31.14 33.27 13.75
CA VAL A 93 -30.47 34.58 13.74
C VAL A 93 -29.28 34.52 12.81
N ASN A 94 -29.32 35.35 11.76
CA ASN A 94 -28.23 35.49 10.79
C ASN A 94 -27.26 36.59 11.23
N ARG A 95 -25.98 36.27 11.39
CA ARG A 95 -24.90 37.22 11.72
C ARG A 95 -23.87 37.26 10.60
N LEU A 96 -23.55 38.46 10.12
CA LEU A 96 -22.41 38.67 9.23
C LEU A 96 -21.12 38.68 10.05
N VAL A 97 -20.20 37.78 9.75
CA VAL A 97 -18.85 37.76 10.33
C VAL A 97 -17.92 38.43 9.33
N LEU A 98 -17.27 39.52 9.77
CA LEU A 98 -16.31 40.29 8.98
C LEU A 98 -14.89 40.05 9.51
N PRO A 99 -13.90 39.86 8.64
CA PRO A 99 -12.49 39.87 9.01
C PRO A 99 -12.12 41.20 9.69
N ILE A 100 -11.23 41.16 10.68
CA ILE A 100 -10.88 42.36 11.49
C ILE A 100 -10.37 43.51 10.61
N ASN A 101 -9.61 43.21 9.54
CA ASN A 101 -9.10 44.22 8.62
C ASN A 101 -10.23 44.94 7.88
N ASP A 102 -11.25 44.20 7.43
CA ASP A 102 -12.42 44.77 6.74
C ASP A 102 -13.31 45.54 7.72
N ALA A 103 -13.51 45.00 8.92
CA ALA A 103 -14.24 45.68 10.00
C ALA A 103 -13.58 47.01 10.39
N MET A 104 -12.24 47.05 10.44
CA MET A 104 -11.48 48.28 10.70
C MET A 104 -11.63 49.32 9.59
N ASN A 105 -11.63 48.91 8.33
CA ASN A 105 -11.88 49.84 7.21
C ASN A 105 -13.27 50.48 7.29
N ILE A 106 -14.30 49.71 7.68
CA ILE A 106 -15.67 50.22 7.86
C ILE A 106 -15.77 51.19 9.04
N ILE A 107 -15.14 50.87 10.18
CA ILE A 107 -15.23 51.67 11.41
C ILE A 107 -14.43 52.98 11.30
N VAL A 108 -13.24 52.92 10.69
CA VAL A 108 -12.34 54.07 10.59
C VAL A 108 -12.68 54.96 9.40
N GLY A 109 -13.51 54.50 8.46
CA GLY A 109 -14.00 55.30 7.35
C GLY A 109 -12.88 55.70 6.38
N ASN A 110 -11.97 54.79 6.06
CA ASN A 110 -11.00 55.04 5.00
C ASN A 110 -11.60 54.61 3.66
N GLU A 111 -12.54 55.42 3.17
CA GLU A 111 -12.96 55.43 1.77
C GLU A 111 -11.80 55.99 0.94
N ASN A 112 -11.03 55.09 0.31
CA ASN A 112 -10.23 55.44 -0.87
C ASN A 112 -10.86 54.78 -2.08
#